data_AF-A0A8T4LKK6-F1
#
_entry.id   AF-A0A8T4LKK6-F1
#
_cell.length_a   1.000
_cell.length_b   1.000
_cell.length_c   1.000
_cell.angle_alpha   90.00
_cell.angle_beta   90.00
_cell.angle_gamma   90.00
#
_symmetry.space_group_name_H-M   'P 1'
#
loop_
_entity.id
_entity.type
_entity.pdbx_description
1 polymer ?
#
loop_
_entity_poly.entity_id
_entity_poly.type
_entity_poly.pdbx_seq_one_letter_code
_entity_poly.pdbx_strand_id
1 'polypeptide(L)'
;MNENISCTKAFSSKYGRLLGKSNSFYGMLFYPLIFLLAQLNLFGFIFLISIFSFLGTVCLAYLSYVKLKTFCLVCTGIYLVNVLLLFLSYKLV
;
A
#
# COMPACT_ATOMS: atom_id res chain seq x y z
N MET A 1 -10.53 0.96 -22.65
CA MET A 1 -10.43 0.88 -21.17
C MET A 1 -11.48 1.81 -20.60
N ASN A 2 -12.32 1.31 -19.69
CA ASN A 2 -13.45 2.03 -19.10
C ASN A 2 -12.99 3.30 -18.36
N GLU A 3 -13.69 4.42 -18.51
CA GLU A 3 -13.30 5.72 -17.96
C GLU A 3 -13.19 5.72 -16.42
N ASN A 4 -13.89 4.78 -15.79
CA ASN A 4 -13.94 4.58 -14.34
C ASN A 4 -12.83 3.64 -13.81
N ILE A 5 -12.12 2.91 -14.68
CA ILE A 5 -11.07 1.96 -14.30
C ILE A 5 -9.75 2.40 -14.94
N SER A 6 -9.01 3.28 -14.25
CA SER A 6 -7.73 3.79 -14.75
C SER A 6 -6.68 3.89 -13.64
N CYS A 7 -5.65 3.07 -13.77
CA CYS A 7 -4.46 3.14 -12.94
C CYS A 7 -3.58 4.34 -13.31
N THR A 8 -3.52 4.71 -14.59
CA THR A 8 -2.81 5.91 -15.03
C THR A 8 -3.34 7.17 -14.33
N LYS A 9 -4.66 7.29 -14.20
CA LYS A 9 -5.29 8.41 -13.49
C LYS A 9 -4.90 8.45 -12.01
N ALA A 10 -4.77 7.29 -11.35
CA ALA A 10 -4.33 7.20 -9.96
C ALA A 10 -2.84 7.62 -9.81
N PHE A 11 -1.95 7.08 -10.65
CA PHE A 11 -0.50 7.34 -10.56
C PHE A 11 -0.10 8.75 -11.03
N SER A 12 -0.77 9.30 -12.04
CA SER A 12 -0.50 10.66 -12.53
C SER A 12 -1.13 11.75 -11.66
N SER A 13 -1.98 11.38 -10.71
CA SER A 13 -2.58 12.33 -9.78
C SER A 13 -1.57 12.92 -8.80
N LYS A 14 -1.92 14.05 -8.18
CA LYS A 14 -1.14 14.66 -7.08
C LYS A 14 -0.89 13.68 -5.93
N TYR A 15 -1.77 12.71 -5.71
CA TYR A 15 -1.68 11.73 -4.63
C TYR A 15 -0.87 10.49 -5.01
N GLY A 16 -0.53 10.29 -6.29
CA GLY A 16 0.38 9.23 -6.73
C GLY A 16 1.84 9.46 -6.33
N ARG A 17 2.12 10.65 -5.75
CA ARG A 17 3.44 11.01 -5.23
C ARG A 17 3.32 11.38 -3.75
N LEU A 18 4.20 10.81 -2.94
CA LEU A 18 4.41 11.17 -1.55
C LEU A 18 5.81 11.80 -1.42
N LEU A 19 5.90 12.98 -0.80
CA LEU A 19 7.18 13.69 -0.60
C LEU A 19 8.03 13.82 -1.90
N GLY A 20 7.37 14.07 -3.04
CA GLY A 20 8.03 14.25 -4.34
C GLY A 20 8.45 12.96 -5.05
N LYS A 21 8.28 11.78 -4.44
CA LYS A 21 8.55 10.47 -5.06
C LYS A 21 7.26 9.69 -5.28
N SER A 22 7.25 8.79 -6.27
CA SER A 22 6.07 7.96 -6.56
C SER A 22 5.78 7.03 -5.37
N ASN A 23 4.50 6.81 -5.05
CA ASN A 23 4.09 5.85 -4.02
C ASN A 23 4.64 4.45 -4.31
N SER A 24 4.75 4.08 -5.59
CA SER A 24 5.33 2.80 -6.02
C SER A 24 6.80 2.65 -5.60
N PHE A 25 7.56 3.75 -5.52
CA PHE A 25 8.95 3.72 -5.05
C PHE A 25 9.02 3.32 -3.58
N TYR A 26 8.14 3.87 -2.75
CA TYR A 26 8.04 3.47 -1.34
C TYR A 26 7.60 2.02 -1.18
N GLY A 27 6.63 1.56 -1.97
CA GLY A 27 6.23 0.15 -2.00
C GLY A 27 7.40 -0.78 -2.37
N MET A 28 8.20 -0.39 -3.37
CA MET A 28 9.37 -1.15 -3.81
C MET A 28 10.46 -1.27 -2.73
N LEU A 29 10.58 -0.30 -1.83
CA LEU A 29 11.48 -0.41 -0.67
C LEU A 29 10.84 -1.18 0.50
N PHE A 30 9.54 -1.01 0.69
CA PHE A 30 8.79 -1.59 1.80
C PHE A 30 8.74 -3.13 1.75
N TYR A 31 8.37 -3.74 0.62
CA TYR A 31 8.20 -5.19 0.55
C TYR A 31 9.51 -5.99 0.75
N PRO A 32 10.65 -5.61 0.13
CA PRO A 32 11.93 -6.27 0.40
C PRO A 32 12.38 -6.09 1.86
N LEU A 33 12.11 -4.92 2.46
CA LEU A 33 12.42 -4.68 3.87
C LEU A 33 11.63 -5.64 4.77
N ILE A 34 10.32 -5.78 4.54
CA ILE A 34 9.49 -6.73 5.28
C ILE A 34 9.99 -8.17 5.11
N PHE A 35 10.38 -8.56 3.90
CA PHE A 35 10.94 -9.88 3.64
C PHE A 35 12.24 -10.12 4.42
N LEU A 36 13.15 -9.15 4.45
CA LEU A 36 14.39 -9.22 5.23
C LEU A 36 14.12 -9.32 6.73
N LEU A 37 13.17 -8.52 7.26
CA LEU A 37 12.78 -8.57 8.67
C LEU A 37 12.17 -9.93 9.05
N ALA A 38 11.44 -10.56 8.12
CA ALA A 38 10.87 -11.89 8.32
C ALA A 38 11.97 -12.96 8.43
N GLN A 39 13.04 -12.86 7.63
CA GLN A 39 14.19 -13.77 7.73
C GLN A 39 14.94 -13.62 9.07
N LEU A 40 14.93 -12.42 9.64
CA LEU A 40 15.53 -12.13 10.95
C LEU A 40 14.58 -12.44 12.14
N ASN A 41 13.37 -12.97 11.88
CA ASN A 41 12.33 -13.25 12.88
C ASN A 41 11.96 -12.03 13.76
N LEU A 42 12.08 -10.81 13.23
CA LEU A 42 11.77 -9.55 13.92
C LEU A 42 10.28 -9.19 13.80
N PHE A 43 9.38 -10.09 14.21
CA PHE A 43 7.92 -9.96 13.98
C PHE A 43 7.29 -8.71 14.61
N GLY A 44 7.78 -8.26 15.77
CA GLY A 44 7.30 -7.02 16.40
C GLY A 44 7.50 -5.78 15.54
N PHE A 45 8.62 -5.67 14.83
CA PHE A 45 8.87 -4.56 13.89
C PHE A 45 7.99 -4.69 12.64
N ILE A 46 7.80 -5.90 12.12
CA ILE A 46 6.92 -6.15 10.97
C ILE A 46 5.50 -5.70 11.30
N PHE A 47 5.00 -6.03 12.49
CA PHE A 47 3.67 -5.60 12.95
C PHE A 47 3.55 -4.07 13.02
N LEU A 48 4.52 -3.39 13.63
CA LEU A 48 4.52 -1.92 13.74
C LEU A 48 4.46 -1.25 12.37
N ILE A 49 5.33 -1.67 11.42
CA ILE A 49 5.36 -1.06 10.08
C ILE A 49 4.12 -1.48 9.27
N SER A 50 3.56 -2.67 9.49
CA SER A 50 2.30 -3.10 8.86
C SER A 50 1.12 -2.22 9.26
N ILE A 51 1.06 -1.75 10.52
CA ILE A 51 0.04 -0.78 10.96
C ILE A 51 0.15 0.53 10.16
N PHE A 52 1.37 1.08 10.02
CA PHE A 52 1.59 2.28 9.22
C PHE A 52 1.21 2.07 7.75
N SER A 53 1.54 0.91 7.18
CA SER A 53 1.17 0.54 5.81
C SER A 53 -0.35 0.42 5.63
N PHE A 54 -1.06 -0.13 6.62
CA PHE A 54 -2.51 -0.21 6.64
C PHE A 54 -3.16 1.19 6.72
N LEU A 55 -2.67 2.07 7.60
CA LEU A 55 -3.15 3.46 7.67
C LEU A 55 -2.95 4.19 6.35
N GLY A 56 -1.77 4.06 5.73
CA GLY A 56 -1.49 4.62 4.40
C GLY A 56 -2.42 4.06 3.31
N THR A 57 -2.72 2.76 3.39
CA THR A 57 -3.66 2.08 2.50
C THR A 57 -5.07 2.63 2.61
N VAL A 58 -5.59 2.82 3.82
CA VAL A 58 -6.93 3.42 4.04
C VAL A 58 -6.98 4.84 3.48
N CYS A 59 -5.96 5.66 3.74
CA CYS A 59 -5.86 7.01 3.20
C CYS A 59 -5.86 7.03 1.66
N LEU A 60 -5.04 6.18 1.02
CA LEU A 60 -4.96 6.12 -0.45
C LEU A 60 -6.22 5.53 -1.09
N ALA A 61 -6.86 4.55 -0.44
CA ALA A 61 -8.16 4.03 -0.87
C ALA A 61 -9.23 5.12 -0.82
N TYR A 62 -9.30 5.88 0.27
CA TYR A 62 -10.22 7.02 0.39
C TYR A 62 -9.99 8.06 -0.73
N LEU A 63 -8.74 8.43 -0.99
CA LEU A 63 -8.40 9.38 -2.06
C LEU A 63 -8.77 8.84 -3.46
N SER A 64 -8.52 7.57 -3.72
CA SER A 64 -8.79 6.95 -5.02
C SER A 64 -10.30 6.88 -5.31
N TYR A 65 -11.09 6.40 -4.35
CA TYR A 65 -12.53 6.18 -4.53
C TYR A 65 -13.35 7.45 -4.35
N VAL A 66 -13.04 8.28 -3.35
CA VAL A 66 -13.86 9.47 -3.02
C VAL A 66 -13.42 10.70 -3.81
N LYS A 67 -12.11 11.00 -3.86
CA LYS A 67 -11.61 12.21 -4.54
C LYS A 67 -11.46 12.00 -6.04
N LEU A 68 -10.76 10.94 -6.46
CA LEU A 68 -10.44 10.72 -7.88
C LEU A 68 -11.55 10.00 -8.64
N LYS A 69 -12.44 9.32 -7.92
CA LYS A 69 -13.52 8.48 -8.46
C LYS A 69 -12.99 7.54 -9.55
N THR A 70 -11.82 6.94 -9.30
CA THR A 70 -11.17 6.00 -10.22
C THR A 70 -10.88 4.70 -9.48
N PHE A 71 -11.19 3.59 -10.12
CA PHE A 71 -10.84 2.26 -9.63
C PHE A 71 -9.53 1.82 -10.30
N CYS A 72 -8.46 1.61 -9.52
CA CYS A 72 -7.23 1.01 -10.03
C CYS A 72 -7.05 -0.38 -9.46
N LEU A 73 -7.19 -1.38 -10.32
CA LEU A 73 -7.09 -2.79 -9.95
C LEU A 73 -5.75 -3.13 -9.27
N VAL A 74 -4.65 -2.56 -9.75
CA VAL A 74 -3.30 -2.76 -9.16
C VAL A 74 -3.22 -2.20 -7.75
N CYS A 75 -3.69 -0.96 -7.54
CA CYS A 75 -3.71 -0.34 -6.21
C CYS A 75 -4.61 -1.13 -5.26
N THR A 76 -5.80 -1.55 -5.70
CA THR A 76 -6.71 -2.36 -4.90
C THR A 76 -6.09 -3.71 -4.50
N GLY A 77 -5.34 -4.35 -5.41
CA GLY A 77 -4.58 -5.56 -5.10
C GLY A 77 -3.52 -5.32 -4.02
N ILE A 78 -2.75 -4.24 -4.13
CA ILE A 78 -1.75 -3.84 -3.13
C ILE A 78 -2.40 -3.55 -1.77
N TYR A 79 -3.56 -2.89 -1.76
CA TYR A 79 -4.31 -2.63 -0.53
C TYR A 79 -4.69 -3.93 0.17
N LEU A 80 -5.16 -4.92 -0.60
CA LEU A 80 -5.49 -6.24 -0.09
C LEU A 80 -4.24 -6.94 0.47
N VAL A 81 -3.10 -6.89 -0.23
CA VAL A 81 -1.83 -7.44 0.27
C VAL A 81 -1.43 -6.80 1.61
N ASN A 82 -1.54 -5.48 1.77
CA ASN A 82 -1.20 -4.80 3.03
C ASN A 82 -2.13 -5.19 4.19
N VAL A 83 -3.41 -5.42 3.91
CA VAL A 83 -4.36 -5.95 4.92
C VAL A 83 -3.98 -7.37 5.35
N LEU A 84 -3.67 -8.24 4.38
CA LEU A 84 -3.20 -9.59 4.71
C LEU A 84 -1.89 -9.56 5.50
N LEU A 85 -0.96 -8.66 5.14
CA LEU A 85 0.30 -8.50 5.84
C LEU A 85 0.08 -8.18 7.33
N LEU A 86 -0.84 -7.25 7.62
CA LEU A 86 -1.21 -6.91 9.00
C LEU A 86 -1.83 -8.10 9.73
N PHE A 87 -2.75 -8.83 9.08
CA PHE A 87 -3.42 -9.99 9.67
C PHE A 87 -2.44 -11.13 9.97
N LEU A 88 -1.55 -11.45 9.02
CA LEU A 88 -0.50 -12.45 9.18
C LEU A 88 0.49 -12.05 10.29
N SER A 89 0.92 -10.78 10.29
CA SER A 89 1.83 -10.27 11.32
C SER A 89 1.20 -10.30 12.71
N TYR A 90 -0.09 -9.97 12.83
CA TYR A 90 -0.82 -10.08 14.09
C TYR A 90 -0.96 -11.53 14.59
N LYS A 91 -1.02 -12.51 13.68
CA LYS A 91 -1.07 -13.93 14.05
C LYS A 91 0.30 -14.51 14.44
N LEU A 92 1.38 -13.90 13.96
CA LEU A 92 2.76 -14.35 14.18
C LEU A 92 3.43 -13.72 15.41
N VAL A 93 2.92 -12.58 15.89
CA VAL A 93 3.30 -11.92 17.15
C VAL A 93 2.55 -12.56 18.32
#